data_AF-A0A519YVR6-F1
#
_entry.id   AF-A0A519YVR6-F1
#
_cell.length_a   1.000
_cell.length_b   1.000
_cell.length_c   1.000
_cell.angle_alpha   90.00
_cell.angle_beta   90.00
_cell.angle_gamma   90.00
#
_symmetry.space_group_name_H-M   'P 1'
#
loop_
_entity.id
_entity.type
_entity.pdbx_description
1 polymer ?
#
loop_
_entity_poly.entity_id
_entity_poly.type
_entity_poly.pdbx_seq_one_letter_code
_entity_poly.pdbx_strand_id
1 'polypeptide(L)'
;MMTLFGLNLLEKLTDDHRDERGHTSIDQLKDSVARDVESLLNSRCGLPEGLLGGFAHCQQSLLSFGLKDFVSLSLANQGDRALICEDIRSALLVHEPRLQNPVVHVSSNGGPGQRLHFAIQALLIAHETHEVVSFDAVLQPVSQRYQVSRGRNP
;
A
#
# COMPACT_ATOMS: atom_id res chain seq x y z
N MET A 1 14.85 -4.81 -21.71
CA MET A 1 13.43 -5.15 -21.89
C MET A 1 12.62 -4.06 -21.20
N MET A 2 11.84 -3.29 -21.96
CA MET A 2 11.22 -2.04 -21.52
C MET A 2 9.99 -2.29 -20.65
N THR A 3 10.09 -2.09 -19.34
CA THR A 3 8.91 -2.00 -18.47
C THR A 3 8.35 -0.59 -18.49
N LEU A 4 7.25 -0.40 -19.23
CA LEU A 4 6.40 0.79 -19.15
C LEU A 4 5.69 0.81 -17.80
N PHE A 5 6.18 1.59 -16.84
CA PHE A 5 5.40 1.95 -15.65
C PHE A 5 4.84 3.36 -15.81
N GLY A 6 3.72 3.42 -16.52
CA GLY A 6 2.80 4.55 -16.46
C GLY A 6 1.78 4.34 -15.35
N LEU A 7 0.87 5.30 -15.20
CA LEU A 7 -0.34 5.26 -14.37
C LEU A 7 -0.94 3.84 -14.27
N ASN A 8 -1.58 3.52 -13.14
CA ASN A 8 -2.21 2.21 -12.98
C ASN A 8 -3.21 1.92 -14.12
N LEU A 9 -3.52 0.65 -14.35
CA LEU A 9 -4.36 0.24 -15.48
C LEU A 9 -5.71 0.97 -15.49
N LEU A 10 -6.26 1.29 -14.32
CA LEU A 10 -7.54 1.97 -14.20
C LEU A 10 -7.46 3.42 -14.65
N GLU A 11 -6.41 4.15 -14.24
CA GLU A 11 -6.15 5.53 -14.66
C GLU A 11 -5.94 5.63 -16.17
N LYS A 12 -5.21 4.68 -16.78
CA LYS A 12 -5.08 4.60 -18.25
C LYS A 12 -6.40 4.39 -18.98
N LEU A 13 -7.38 3.76 -18.33
CA LEU A 13 -8.68 3.45 -18.92
C LEU A 13 -9.72 4.56 -18.70
N THR A 14 -9.57 5.36 -17.63
CA THR A 14 -10.47 6.48 -17.33
C THR A 14 -10.02 7.81 -17.92
N ASP A 15 -8.78 7.91 -18.39
CA ASP A 15 -8.26 9.12 -19.02
C ASP A 15 -8.74 9.24 -20.47
N ASP A 16 -9.87 9.92 -20.66
CA ASP A 16 -10.42 10.31 -21.98
C ASP A 16 -9.75 11.58 -22.54
N HIS A 17 -8.66 12.06 -21.92
CA HIS A 17 -7.89 13.20 -22.42
C HIS A 17 -6.81 12.75 -23.41
N ARG A 18 -7.23 12.65 -24.67
CA ARG A 18 -6.34 12.73 -25.83
C ARG A 18 -5.49 14.00 -25.73
N ASP A 19 -4.20 13.82 -25.95
CA ASP A 19 -3.16 14.83 -26.12
C ASP A 19 -2.78 15.64 -24.88
N GLU A 20 -1.89 15.10 -24.03
CA GLU A 20 -0.64 15.76 -23.62
C GLU A 20 0.37 14.69 -23.18
N ARG A 21 1.54 14.60 -23.82
CA ARG A 21 2.74 13.92 -23.29
C ARG A 21 3.31 14.75 -22.12
N GLY A 22 2.46 15.19 -21.21
CA GLY A 22 2.79 15.97 -20.03
C GLY A 22 3.43 15.03 -19.02
N HIS A 23 4.67 15.34 -18.64
CA HIS A 23 5.33 14.69 -17.52
C HIS A 23 4.38 14.66 -16.31
N THR A 24 3.91 13.47 -15.91
CA THR A 24 3.20 13.32 -14.64
C THR A 24 4.13 13.85 -13.56
N SER A 25 3.72 14.93 -12.89
CA SER A 25 4.53 15.52 -11.82
C SER A 25 4.79 14.45 -10.75
N ILE A 26 5.95 14.50 -10.10
CA ILE A 26 6.27 13.60 -9.00
C ILE A 26 5.20 13.63 -7.90
N ASP A 27 4.53 14.77 -7.71
CA ASP A 27 3.41 14.90 -6.79
C ASP A 27 2.16 14.15 -7.24
N GLN A 28 1.83 14.19 -8.53
CA GLN A 28 0.73 13.40 -9.10
C GLN A 28 1.01 11.90 -8.99
N LEU A 29 2.27 11.50 -9.17
CA LEU A 29 2.69 10.12 -8.96
C LEU A 29 2.53 9.69 -7.50
N LYS A 30 2.96 10.53 -6.54
CA LYS A 30 2.75 10.28 -5.10
C LYS A 30 1.26 10.14 -4.76
N ASP A 31 0.40 10.99 -5.34
CA ASP A 31 -1.05 10.93 -5.11
C ASP A 31 -1.70 9.70 -5.76
N SER A 32 -1.21 9.24 -6.92
CA SER A 32 -1.62 7.96 -7.54
C SER A 32 -1.21 6.78 -6.66
N VAL A 33 0.04 6.74 -6.19
CA VAL A 33 0.52 5.68 -5.30
C VAL A 33 -0.26 5.66 -3.98
N ALA A 34 -0.55 6.81 -3.37
CA ALA A 34 -1.34 6.87 -2.14
C ALA A 34 -2.73 6.21 -2.31
N ARG A 35 -3.40 6.44 -3.46
CA ARG A 35 -4.70 5.84 -3.79
C ARG A 35 -4.61 4.32 -4.01
N ASP A 36 -3.54 3.87 -4.65
CA ASP A 36 -3.32 2.44 -4.90
C ASP A 36 -2.99 1.69 -3.61
N VAL A 37 -2.16 2.27 -2.75
CA VAL A 37 -1.91 1.78 -1.40
C VAL A 37 -3.23 1.75 -0.61
N GLU A 38 -4.04 2.81 -0.62
CA GLU A 38 -5.35 2.81 0.06
C GLU A 38 -6.26 1.67 -0.44
N SER A 39 -6.31 1.46 -1.74
CA SER A 39 -7.12 0.40 -2.36
C SER A 39 -6.63 -1.00 -1.96
N LEU A 40 -5.31 -1.19 -1.90
CA LEU A 40 -4.68 -2.43 -1.42
C LEU A 40 -5.02 -2.69 0.04
N LEU A 41 -4.79 -1.71 0.94
CA LEU A 41 -5.03 -1.89 2.38
C LEU A 41 -6.51 -2.13 2.72
N ASN A 42 -7.42 -1.58 1.93
CA ASN A 42 -8.86 -1.76 2.08
C ASN A 42 -9.41 -3.02 1.39
N SER A 43 -8.58 -3.76 0.68
CA SER A 43 -8.95 -5.06 0.09
C SER A 43 -8.59 -6.19 1.05
N ARG A 44 -9.31 -7.32 0.95
CA ARG A 44 -9.08 -8.51 1.77
C ARG A 44 -8.67 -9.69 0.89
N CYS A 45 -7.55 -10.32 1.23
CA CYS A 45 -7.15 -11.59 0.66
C CYS A 45 -7.75 -12.71 1.52
N GLY A 46 -8.83 -13.34 1.02
CA GLY A 46 -9.52 -14.43 1.71
C GLY A 46 -8.88 -15.81 1.52
N LEU A 47 -7.65 -15.88 1.01
CA LEU A 47 -6.98 -17.15 0.77
C LEU A 47 -6.31 -17.66 2.06
N PRO A 48 -6.43 -18.96 2.36
CA PRO A 48 -5.68 -19.58 3.43
C PRO A 48 -4.18 -19.40 3.25
N GLU A 49 -3.48 -19.23 4.37
CA GLU A 49 -2.02 -19.17 4.36
C GLU A 49 -1.41 -20.44 3.78
N GLY A 50 -0.39 -20.27 2.92
CA GLY A 50 0.31 -21.39 2.28
C GLY A 50 -0.43 -22.03 1.10
N LEU A 51 -1.69 -21.69 0.80
CA LEU A 51 -2.43 -22.25 -0.34
C LEU A 51 -1.67 -22.06 -1.67
N LEU A 52 -1.00 -20.91 -1.81
CA LEU A 52 -0.23 -20.57 -3.00
C LEU A 52 1.25 -20.98 -2.93
N GLY A 53 1.68 -21.73 -1.91
CA GLY A 53 3.10 -22.00 -1.60
C GLY A 53 3.92 -22.62 -2.74
N GLY A 54 3.28 -23.28 -3.72
CA GLY A 54 3.91 -23.83 -4.93
C GLY A 54 3.68 -23.04 -6.22
N PHE A 55 2.92 -21.94 -6.17
CA PHE A 55 2.43 -21.21 -7.34
C PHE A 55 2.92 -19.76 -7.35
N ALA A 56 4.20 -19.55 -7.69
CA ALA A 56 4.84 -18.23 -7.65
C ALA A 56 4.07 -17.14 -8.42
N HIS A 57 3.56 -17.45 -9.61
CA HIS A 57 2.76 -16.49 -10.39
C HIS A 57 1.41 -16.17 -9.73
N CYS A 58 0.79 -17.12 -9.03
CA CYS A 58 -0.45 -16.86 -8.29
C CYS A 58 -0.20 -15.94 -7.10
N GLN A 59 0.94 -16.09 -6.41
CA GLN A 59 1.36 -15.22 -5.31
C GLN A 59 1.60 -13.76 -5.74
N GLN A 60 1.78 -13.51 -7.03
CA GLN A 60 1.98 -12.17 -7.60
C GLN A 60 0.77 -11.67 -8.40
N SER A 61 -0.32 -12.43 -8.39
CA SER A 61 -1.55 -12.11 -9.13
C SER A 61 -2.61 -11.49 -8.22
N LEU A 62 -3.69 -11.03 -8.84
CA LEU A 62 -4.88 -10.50 -8.15
C LEU A 62 -5.47 -11.46 -7.10
N LEU A 63 -5.23 -12.77 -7.20
CA LEU A 63 -5.67 -13.74 -6.18
C LEU A 63 -5.11 -13.44 -4.79
N SER A 64 -3.91 -12.86 -4.73
CA SER A 64 -3.22 -12.49 -3.49
C SER A 64 -3.36 -11.02 -3.12
N PHE A 65 -4.23 -10.27 -3.82
CA PHE A 65 -4.37 -8.82 -3.60
C PHE A 65 -5.14 -8.52 -2.30
N GLY A 66 -4.62 -7.56 -1.54
CA GLY A 66 -5.19 -7.12 -0.28
C GLY A 66 -4.47 -7.65 0.96
N LEU A 67 -4.99 -7.29 2.12
CA LEU A 67 -4.47 -7.75 3.42
C LEU A 67 -5.17 -9.03 3.88
N LYS A 68 -4.49 -9.81 4.72
CA LYS A 68 -5.12 -10.93 5.44
C LYS A 68 -6.23 -10.40 6.35
N ASP A 69 -7.16 -11.28 6.71
CA ASP A 69 -8.20 -10.92 7.64
C ASP A 69 -7.67 -10.87 9.09
N PHE A 70 -7.98 -9.79 9.81
CA PHE A 70 -7.44 -9.49 11.13
C PHE A 70 -8.52 -9.44 12.23
N VAL A 71 -9.71 -9.98 11.98
CA VAL A 71 -10.85 -9.93 12.93
C VAL A 71 -10.51 -10.48 14.32
N SER A 72 -9.53 -11.38 14.43
CA SER A 72 -9.05 -11.95 15.70
C SER A 72 -7.87 -11.21 16.33
N LEU A 73 -7.24 -10.27 15.63
CA LEU A 73 -6.06 -9.55 16.12
C LEU A 73 -6.46 -8.32 16.93
N SER A 74 -5.78 -8.11 18.06
CA SER A 74 -5.97 -6.95 18.90
C SER A 74 -4.96 -5.86 18.55
N LEU A 75 -5.46 -4.73 18.07
CA LEU A 75 -4.67 -3.51 17.86
C LEU A 75 -4.03 -2.95 19.14
N ALA A 76 -4.41 -3.45 20.32
CA ALA A 76 -3.79 -3.11 21.61
C ALA A 76 -2.56 -3.98 21.92
N ASN A 77 -2.41 -5.13 21.26
CA ASN A 77 -1.30 -6.05 21.45
C ASN A 77 -0.13 -5.69 20.52
N GLN A 78 1.07 -5.58 21.08
CA GLN A 78 2.29 -5.26 20.32
C GLN A 78 2.66 -6.35 19.31
N GLY A 79 2.41 -7.63 19.61
CA GLY A 79 2.66 -8.73 18.69
C GLY A 79 1.75 -8.66 17.46
N ASP A 80 0.47 -8.39 17.69
CA ASP A 80 -0.54 -8.27 16.63
C ASP A 80 -0.24 -7.06 15.72
N ARG A 81 0.23 -5.94 16.29
CA ARG A 81 0.72 -4.79 15.51
C ARG A 81 1.87 -5.15 14.58
N ALA A 82 2.83 -5.94 15.07
CA ALA A 82 3.97 -6.38 14.27
C ALA A 82 3.52 -7.28 13.10
N LEU A 83 2.56 -8.18 13.34
CA LEU A 83 1.97 -9.01 12.30
C LEU A 83 1.27 -8.18 11.22
N ILE A 84 0.50 -7.17 11.62
CA ILE A 84 -0.18 -6.26 10.66
C ILE A 84 0.86 -5.47 9.86
N CYS A 85 1.91 -4.93 10.50
CA CYS A 85 2.97 -4.23 9.79
C CYS A 85 3.66 -5.13 8.73
N GLU A 86 3.92 -6.38 9.08
CA GLU A 86 4.56 -7.34 8.17
C GLU A 86 3.65 -7.73 7.00
N ASP A 87 2.35 -7.88 7.24
CA ASP A 87 1.37 -8.16 6.19
C ASP A 87 1.22 -6.98 5.23
N ILE A 88 1.13 -5.75 5.76
CA ILE A 88 1.13 -4.51 4.95
C ILE A 88 2.40 -4.44 4.10
N ARG A 89 3.57 -4.65 4.72
CA ARG A 89 4.86 -4.63 4.03
C ARG A 89 4.91 -5.65 2.89
N SER A 90 4.47 -6.87 3.15
CA SER A 90 4.46 -7.96 2.16
C SER A 90 3.50 -7.66 1.01
N ALA A 91 2.31 -7.15 1.31
CA ALA A 91 1.34 -6.76 0.29
C ALA A 91 1.89 -5.65 -0.60
N LEU A 92 2.52 -4.63 -0.03
CA LEU A 92 3.14 -3.53 -0.78
C LEU A 92 4.26 -4.01 -1.71
N LEU A 93 5.13 -4.89 -1.21
CA LEU A 93 6.23 -5.45 -2.02
C LEU A 93 5.75 -6.19 -3.27
N VAL A 94 4.60 -6.86 -3.18
CA VAL A 94 4.04 -7.64 -4.28
C VAL A 94 3.21 -6.76 -5.22
N HIS A 95 2.36 -5.89 -4.67
CA HIS A 95 1.29 -5.24 -5.43
C HIS A 95 1.53 -3.75 -5.71
N GLU A 96 2.57 -3.13 -5.14
CA GLU A 96 2.95 -1.75 -5.41
C GLU A 96 4.44 -1.62 -5.77
N PRO A 97 4.85 -2.08 -6.97
CA PRO A 97 6.26 -2.15 -7.38
C PRO A 97 6.94 -0.78 -7.55
N ARG A 98 6.18 0.33 -7.56
CA ARG A 98 6.77 1.69 -7.58
C ARG A 98 7.42 2.04 -6.25
N LEU A 99 7.04 1.35 -5.16
CA LEU A 99 7.63 1.51 -3.83
C LEU A 99 8.66 0.41 -3.56
N GLN A 100 9.94 0.76 -3.61
CA GLN A 100 11.02 -0.16 -3.26
C GLN A 100 11.33 -0.13 -1.77
N ASN A 101 11.60 -1.32 -1.21
CA ASN A 101 11.98 -1.54 0.18
C ASN A 101 11.05 -0.84 1.19
N PRO A 102 9.72 -1.06 1.12
CA PRO A 102 8.79 -0.44 2.05
C PRO A 102 9.09 -0.90 3.48
N VAL A 103 9.08 0.06 4.39
CA VAL A 103 9.19 -0.12 5.83
C VAL A 103 7.91 0.40 6.46
N VAL A 104 7.30 -0.40 7.33
CA VAL A 104 6.01 -0.09 7.95
C VAL A 104 6.19 -0.07 9.47
N HIS A 105 5.75 1.02 10.10
CA HIS A 105 5.82 1.20 11.55
C HIS A 105 4.50 1.70 12.11
N VAL A 106 4.15 1.25 13.32
CA VAL A 106 3.04 1.85 14.07
C VAL A 106 3.54 3.09 14.80
N SER A 107 2.96 4.25 14.52
CA SER A 107 3.36 5.53 15.11
C SER A 107 2.54 5.94 16.33
N SER A 108 1.42 5.26 16.61
CA SER A 108 0.57 5.55 17.77
C SER A 108 0.56 4.43 18.81
N ASN A 109 0.85 4.80 20.06
CA ASN A 109 0.66 3.97 21.25
C ASN A 109 -0.66 4.38 21.93
N GLY A 110 -1.77 4.25 21.21
CA GLY A 110 -3.04 4.81 21.62
C GLY A 110 -3.92 3.88 22.45
N GLY A 111 -4.52 4.40 23.53
CA GLY A 111 -5.49 3.70 24.38
C GLY A 111 -6.79 3.30 23.66
N PRO A 112 -7.75 2.65 24.35
CA PRO A 112 -8.98 2.15 23.75
C PRO A 112 -9.75 3.25 23.01
N GLY A 113 -10.01 3.05 21.72
CA GLY A 113 -10.74 3.98 20.84
C GLY A 113 -9.88 4.95 20.03
N GLN A 114 -8.55 4.94 20.18
CA GLN A 114 -7.67 5.74 19.32
C GLN A 114 -7.52 5.13 17.93
N ARG A 115 -7.36 6.00 16.93
CA ARG A 115 -7.04 5.58 15.56
C ARG A 115 -5.64 5.00 15.56
N LEU A 116 -5.44 3.87 14.88
CA LEU A 116 -4.10 3.37 14.63
C LEU A 116 -3.51 4.10 13.44
N HIS A 117 -2.27 4.54 13.62
CA HIS A 117 -1.48 5.19 12.60
C HIS A 117 -0.33 4.28 12.22
N PHE A 118 -0.22 4.00 10.92
CA PHE A 118 0.88 3.29 10.31
C PHE A 118 1.64 4.26 9.42
N ALA A 119 2.94 4.41 9.66
CA ALA A 119 3.84 5.14 8.79
C ALA A 119 4.48 4.15 7.82
N ILE A 120 4.40 4.45 6.52
CA ILE A 120 4.97 3.65 5.43
C ILE A 120 6.06 4.50 4.78
N GLN A 121 7.31 4.06 4.87
CA GLN A 121 8.45 4.72 4.24
C GLN A 121 9.00 3.83 3.14
N ALA A 122 9.28 4.40 1.97
CA ALA A 122 9.81 3.64 0.84
C ALA A 122 10.57 4.54 -0.12
N LEU A 123 11.37 3.92 -1.00
CA LEU A 123 11.96 4.60 -2.14
C LEU A 123 10.96 4.55 -3.30
N LEU A 124 10.41 5.71 -3.68
CA LEU A 124 9.58 5.84 -4.88
C LEU A 124 10.48 5.88 -6.11
N ILE A 125 10.24 4.97 -7.05
CA ILE A 125 10.98 4.89 -8.31
C ILE A 125 10.16 5.55 -9.42
N ALA A 126 10.66 6.67 -9.94
CA ALA A 126 10.15 7.34 -11.13
C ALA A 126 11.22 7.40 -12.23
N HIS A 127 10.80 7.60 -13.48
CA HIS A 127 11.66 7.52 -14.67
C HIS A 127 12.95 8.37 -14.59
N GLU A 128 12.87 9.54 -13.95
CA GLU A 128 13.97 10.53 -13.92
C GLU A 128 14.47 10.81 -12.51
N THR A 129 13.79 10.30 -11.48
CA THR A 129 14.06 10.62 -10.07
C THR A 129 13.69 9.46 -9.16
N HIS A 130 14.50 9.24 -8.13
CA HIS A 130 14.15 8.40 -7.00
C HIS A 130 14.04 9.27 -5.76
N GLU A 131 12.93 9.19 -5.05
CA GLU A 131 12.69 10.00 -3.87
C GLU A 131 12.25 9.12 -2.71
N VAL A 132 12.79 9.38 -1.52
CA VAL A 132 12.26 8.79 -0.29
C VAL A 132 10.91 9.45 -0.01
N VAL A 133 9.87 8.62 0.07
CA VAL A 133 8.50 9.05 0.33
C VAL A 133 7.99 8.44 1.63
N SER A 134 7.07 9.16 2.25
CA SER A 134 6.35 8.71 3.44
C SER A 134 4.85 8.77 3.15
N PHE A 135 4.12 7.73 3.55
CA PHE A 135 2.66 7.69 3.56
C PHE A 135 2.18 7.37 4.97
N ASP A 136 1.15 8.09 5.41
CA ASP A 136 0.44 7.80 6.64
C ASP A 136 -0.83 7.04 6.31
N ALA A 137 -0.98 5.83 6.87
CA ALA A 137 -2.19 5.03 6.78
C ALA A 137 -2.89 5.00 8.14
N VAL A 138 -4.13 5.47 8.20
CA VAL A 138 -4.94 5.56 9.41
C VAL A 138 -6.07 4.55 9.35
N LEU A 139 -6.08 3.59 10.27
CA LEU A 139 -7.19 2.65 10.40
C LEU A 139 -8.31 3.28 11.23
N GLN A 140 -9.47 3.47 10.60
CA GLN A 140 -10.66 3.98 11.25
C GLN A 140 -11.35 2.87 12.07
N PRO A 141 -11.50 3.00 13.39
CA PRO A 141 -12.01 1.92 14.24
C PRO A 141 -13.42 1.43 13.88
N VAL A 142 -14.30 2.33 13.42
CA VAL A 142 -15.70 2.03 13.15
C VAL A 142 -15.90 1.42 11.76
N SER A 143 -15.35 2.07 10.72
CA SER A 143 -15.50 1.60 9.34
C SER A 143 -14.55 0.45 9.01
N GLN A 144 -13.52 0.21 9.83
CA GLN A 144 -12.42 -0.73 9.56
C GLN A 144 -11.74 -0.48 8.22
N ARG A 145 -11.77 0.78 7.77
CA ARG A 145 -11.13 1.23 6.55
C ARG A 145 -9.84 1.97 6.86
N TYR A 146 -8.85 1.72 6.03
CA TYR A 146 -7.64 2.52 5.99
C TYR A 146 -7.90 3.79 5.18
N GLN A 147 -7.38 4.91 5.67
CA GLN A 147 -7.26 6.15 4.92
C GLN A 147 -5.79 6.46 4.75
N VAL A 148 -5.34 6.68 3.52
CA VAL A 148 -3.93 6.91 3.20
C VAL A 148 -3.71 8.33 2.72
N SER A 149 -2.75 9.02 3.32
CA SER A 149 -2.32 10.35 2.91
C SER A 149 -0.80 10.41 2.78
N ARG A 150 -0.30 11.41 2.05
CA ARG A 150 1.14 11.72 2.05
C ARG A 150 1.56 12.09 3.47
N GLY A 151 2.60 11.42 3.97
CA GLY A 151 3.25 11.75 5.23
C GLY A 151 4.21 12.91 5.04
N ARG A 152 4.55 13.60 6.14
CA ARG A 152 5.66 14.56 6.11
C ARG A 152 6.98 13.79 5.97
N ASN A 153 7.82 14.18 5.02
CA ASN A 153 9.22 13.73 5.03
C ASN A 153 9.89 14.27 6.30
N PRO A 154 10.65 13.45 7.03
CA PRO A 154 11.48 13.93 8.14
C PRO A 154 12.57 14.88 7.66
#